data_AF-A0A3N5U4L9-F1
#
_entry.id   AF-A0A3N5U4L9-F1
#
_cell.length_a   1.000
_cell.length_b   1.000
_cell.length_c   1.000
_cell.angle_alpha   90.00
_cell.angle_beta   90.00
_cell.angle_gamma   90.00
#
_symmetry.space_group_name_H-M   'P 1'
#
loop_
_entity.id
_entity.type
_entity.pdbx_description
1 polymer ?
#
loop_
_entity_poly.entity_id
_entity_poly.type
_entity_poly.pdbx_seq_one_letter_code
_entity_poly.pdbx_strand_id
1 'polypeptide(L)'
;MTSAESLDPLSMPNDPTSQPASLWKLWIYTNYDCNLKCSYCVAKSGPGVPRRALGLANVQRLVDEAVGLGFSDVFFTGGEPFILDDIYEMLAYAATRIKTTVLTNAMLLRGARLERLVSVAETVPKENLIVQVSLDGGRPEDHDAYRGKGTWEKTVEGIRSLQEQGFRVRLGTTETPVNSTHLSKLCEFHRSLGIPDQDHFVRPLAKRGYSREGLELDMGNLVPEVTVNLDGVFWHPLSTDGDMQVNRKLFPLAESVEKIRAQLGVMSQTGQASLMTFT
;
A
#
# COMPACT_ATOMS: atom_id res chain seq x y z
N MET A 1 25.28 -12.95 -29.54
CA MET A 1 25.39 -13.53 -28.19
C MET A 1 25.74 -12.40 -27.24
N THR A 2 24.73 -11.77 -26.65
CA THR A 2 24.86 -10.78 -25.59
C THR A 2 23.70 -11.04 -24.66
N SER A 3 23.97 -11.79 -23.60
CA SER A 3 23.00 -12.12 -22.55
C SER A 3 22.70 -10.85 -21.76
N ALA A 4 21.44 -10.41 -21.83
CA ALA A 4 20.89 -9.45 -20.90
C ALA A 4 20.88 -10.08 -19.50
N GLU A 5 21.51 -9.41 -18.53
CA GLU A 5 21.39 -9.75 -17.12
C GLU A 5 19.92 -9.57 -16.71
N SER A 6 19.26 -10.69 -16.43
CA SER A 6 17.96 -10.73 -15.79
C SER A 6 18.11 -10.28 -14.34
N LEU A 7 17.58 -9.11 -14.01
CA LEU A 7 17.38 -8.69 -12.62
C LEU A 7 16.35 -9.66 -12.00
N ASP A 8 16.83 -10.48 -11.07
CA ASP A 8 16.02 -11.37 -10.26
C ASP A 8 15.15 -10.53 -9.30
N PRO A 9 13.80 -10.60 -9.38
CA PRO A 9 12.91 -9.85 -8.50
C PRO A 9 12.99 -10.28 -7.01
N LEU A 10 13.80 -11.30 -6.69
CA LEU A 10 14.10 -11.73 -5.32
C LEU A 10 15.52 -11.35 -4.83
N SER A 11 16.30 -10.59 -5.60
CA SER A 11 17.62 -10.15 -5.11
C SER A 11 17.47 -9.01 -4.10
N MET A 12 17.45 -9.38 -2.82
CA MET A 12 17.51 -8.47 -1.67
C MET A 12 18.75 -7.57 -1.75
N PRO A 13 18.66 -6.25 -1.50
CA PRO A 13 19.85 -5.48 -1.16
C PRO A 13 20.40 -6.03 0.17
N ASN A 14 21.62 -6.57 0.14
CA ASN A 14 22.28 -7.27 1.24
C ASN A 14 22.59 -6.41 2.49
N ASP A 15 22.16 -5.14 2.52
CA ASP A 15 22.30 -4.27 3.69
C ASP A 15 21.11 -3.29 3.77
N PRO A 16 20.13 -3.49 4.68
CA PRO A 16 19.00 -2.58 4.84
C PRO A 16 19.42 -1.18 5.32
N THR A 17 20.64 -1.00 5.85
CA THR A 17 21.17 0.32 6.23
C THR A 17 21.69 1.12 5.04
N SER A 18 21.86 0.48 3.89
CA SER A 18 22.41 1.08 2.67
C SER A 18 21.37 1.65 1.72
N GLN A 19 20.06 1.61 2.05
CA GLN A 19 19.04 2.16 1.15
C GLN A 19 19.31 3.65 0.90
N PRO A 20 19.68 4.05 -0.33
CA PRO A 20 19.83 5.47 -0.62
C PRO A 20 18.51 6.18 -0.35
N ALA A 21 18.58 7.47 0.01
CA ALA A 21 17.38 8.29 0.26
C ALA A 21 16.32 8.14 -0.86
N SER A 22 16.80 7.94 -2.10
CA SER A 22 16.03 7.64 -3.32
C SER A 22 15.25 6.32 -3.34
N LEU A 23 15.24 5.52 -2.27
CA LEU A 23 14.40 4.31 -2.13
C LEU A 23 13.34 4.41 -1.04
N TRP A 24 13.27 5.55 -0.33
CA TRP A 24 12.29 5.71 0.74
C TRP A 24 10.88 5.80 0.15
N LYS A 25 9.98 4.98 0.70
CA LYS A 25 8.54 4.98 0.41
C LYS A 25 7.79 5.67 1.54
N LEU A 26 6.84 6.55 1.20
CA LEU A 26 5.94 7.17 2.17
C LEU A 26 4.55 6.56 2.03
N TRP A 27 4.03 5.96 3.09
CA TRP A 27 2.67 5.46 3.18
C TRP A 27 1.81 6.42 3.99
N ILE A 28 0.68 6.83 3.42
CA ILE A 28 -0.27 7.76 4.01
C ILE A 28 -1.57 7.00 4.26
N TYR A 29 -1.91 6.79 5.53
CA TYR A 29 -3.26 6.39 5.93
C TYR A 29 -4.17 7.61 5.87
N THR A 30 -5.01 7.69 4.83
CA THR A 30 -5.91 8.82 4.60
C THR A 30 -7.07 8.86 5.59
N ASN A 31 -7.61 7.69 5.93
CA ASN A 31 -8.75 7.49 6.82
C ASN A 31 -8.76 6.07 7.40
N TYR A 32 -9.85 5.73 8.11
CA TYR A 32 -10.07 4.42 8.72
C TYR A 32 -11.50 3.87 8.50
N ASP A 33 -12.43 4.67 7.95
CA ASP A 33 -13.73 4.16 7.49
C ASP A 33 -13.57 3.39 6.18
N CYS A 34 -14.23 2.24 6.09
CA CYS A 34 -14.16 1.36 4.92
C CYS A 34 -15.52 0.71 4.67
N ASN A 35 -15.83 0.44 3.41
CA ASN A 35 -17.04 -0.30 3.00
C ASN A 35 -16.94 -1.81 3.27
N LEU A 36 -15.76 -2.31 3.67
CA LEU A 36 -15.50 -3.70 4.02
C LEU A 36 -15.05 -3.85 5.47
N LYS A 37 -15.29 -5.03 6.05
CA LYS A 37 -14.83 -5.41 7.39
C LYS A 37 -13.96 -6.66 7.30
N CYS A 38 -12.82 -6.55 6.62
CA CYS A 38 -11.95 -7.70 6.39
C CYS A 38 -11.44 -8.27 7.71
N SER A 39 -11.49 -9.59 7.88
CA SER A 39 -11.11 -10.25 9.15
C SER A 39 -9.63 -10.16 9.47
N TYR A 40 -8.76 -9.88 8.49
CA TYR A 40 -7.33 -9.67 8.71
C TYR A 40 -6.89 -8.19 8.77
N CYS A 41 -7.80 -7.22 8.62
CA CYS A 41 -7.42 -5.82 8.36
C CYS A 41 -6.41 -5.29 9.39
N VAL A 42 -5.17 -5.01 8.94
CA VAL A 42 -4.08 -4.52 9.80
C VAL A 42 -4.40 -3.16 10.43
N ALA A 43 -5.12 -2.33 9.69
CA ALA A 43 -5.52 -0.98 10.08
C ALA A 43 -6.73 -0.95 11.04
N LYS A 44 -7.39 -2.10 11.26
CA LYS A 44 -8.65 -2.18 12.01
C LYS A 44 -9.75 -1.25 11.44
N SER A 45 -9.77 -1.10 10.11
CA SER A 45 -10.76 -0.31 9.37
C SER A 45 -12.07 -1.08 9.19
N GLY A 46 -13.17 -0.33 9.00
CA GLY A 46 -14.45 -0.95 8.66
C GLY A 46 -15.64 0.01 8.71
N PRO A 47 -16.85 -0.49 8.42
CA PRO A 47 -18.07 0.29 8.52
C PRO A 47 -18.29 0.75 9.96
N GLY A 48 -18.58 2.04 10.15
CA GLY A 48 -18.81 2.62 11.48
C GLY A 48 -17.55 2.88 12.31
N VAL A 49 -16.35 2.53 11.82
CA VAL A 49 -15.09 2.98 12.43
C VAL A 49 -14.98 4.50 12.23
N PRO A 50 -14.58 5.28 13.26
CA PRO A 50 -14.38 6.72 13.10
C PRO A 50 -13.44 7.02 11.93
N ARG A 51 -13.87 7.90 11.03
CA ARG A 51 -13.17 8.22 9.78
C ARG A 51 -11.71 8.58 9.98
N ARG A 52 -11.40 9.41 10.98
CA ARG A 52 -10.02 9.83 11.30
C ARG A 52 -9.26 10.33 10.05
N ALA A 53 -9.90 11.23 9.29
CA ALA A 53 -9.34 11.77 8.05
C ALA A 53 -8.09 12.61 8.33
N LEU A 54 -7.00 12.32 7.60
CA LEU A 54 -5.74 13.05 7.72
C LEU A 54 -5.85 14.50 7.22
N GLY A 55 -6.65 14.70 6.17
CA GLY A 55 -6.96 15.99 5.55
C GLY A 55 -5.92 16.47 4.54
N LEU A 56 -6.40 17.18 3.51
CA LEU A 56 -5.61 17.63 2.36
C LEU A 56 -4.35 18.42 2.75
N ALA A 57 -4.46 19.38 3.67
CA ALA A 57 -3.33 20.24 4.05
C ALA A 57 -2.15 19.44 4.65
N ASN A 58 -2.44 18.41 5.45
CA ASN A 58 -1.42 17.53 5.99
C ASN A 58 -0.78 16.70 4.87
N VAL A 59 -1.59 16.16 3.95
CA VAL A 59 -1.08 15.40 2.80
C VAL A 59 -0.16 16.26 1.93
N GLN A 60 -0.55 17.48 1.59
CA GLN A 60 0.26 18.39 0.77
C GLN A 60 1.64 18.62 1.40
N ARG A 61 1.66 18.94 2.70
CA ARG A 61 2.90 19.12 3.44
C ARG A 61 3.75 17.85 3.53
N LEU A 62 3.13 16.69 3.76
CA LEU A 62 3.84 15.40 3.80
C LEU A 62 4.49 15.08 2.46
N VAL A 63 3.79 15.31 1.35
CA VAL A 63 4.31 15.12 -0.01
C VAL A 63 5.49 16.06 -0.27
N ASP A 64 5.37 17.35 0.07
CA ASP A 64 6.46 18.30 -0.14
C ASP A 64 7.71 17.96 0.70
N GLU A 65 7.52 17.58 1.97
CA GLU A 65 8.63 17.14 2.83
C GLU A 65 9.24 15.82 2.34
N ALA A 66 8.44 14.86 1.85
CA ALA A 66 8.95 13.60 1.29
C ALA A 66 9.77 13.83 0.02
N VAL A 67 9.31 14.69 -0.89
CA VAL A 67 10.08 15.09 -2.08
C VAL A 67 11.39 15.76 -1.68
N GLY A 68 11.36 16.69 -0.71
CA GLY A 68 12.57 17.36 -0.21
C GLY A 68 13.56 16.42 0.47
N LEU A 69 13.08 15.31 1.04
CA LEU A 69 13.90 14.27 1.66
C LEU A 69 14.36 13.18 0.68
N GLY A 70 13.92 13.25 -0.59
CA GLY A 70 14.34 12.35 -1.65
C GLY A 70 13.57 11.03 -1.76
N PHE A 71 12.35 10.94 -1.20
CA PHE A 71 11.51 9.75 -1.33
C PHE A 71 11.19 9.45 -2.81
N SER A 72 11.05 8.17 -3.17
CA SER A 72 10.76 7.75 -4.56
C SER A 72 9.27 7.65 -4.86
N ASP A 73 8.47 7.21 -3.88
CA ASP A 73 7.06 6.88 -4.07
C ASP A 73 6.23 7.28 -2.84
N VAL A 74 4.99 7.68 -3.10
CA VAL A 74 3.95 7.86 -2.09
C VAL A 74 2.81 6.87 -2.32
N PHE A 75 2.37 6.22 -1.24
CA PHE A 75 1.28 5.27 -1.24
C PHE A 75 0.12 5.80 -0.40
N PHE A 76 -1.06 5.93 -1.00
CA PHE A 76 -2.29 6.26 -0.32
C PHE A 76 -3.02 4.97 0.05
N THR A 77 -3.32 4.80 1.33
CA THR A 77 -4.00 3.65 1.90
C THR A 77 -4.91 4.10 3.05
N GLY A 78 -5.50 3.15 3.77
CA GLY A 78 -6.19 3.44 5.01
C GLY A 78 -7.63 3.83 4.80
N GLY A 79 -8.49 3.14 5.56
CA GLY A 79 -9.88 3.00 5.18
C GLY A 79 -10.00 2.49 3.75
N GLU A 80 -11.10 2.84 3.11
CA GLU A 80 -11.16 2.90 1.65
C GLU A 80 -10.97 4.37 1.24
N PRO A 81 -9.87 4.74 0.53
CA PRO A 81 -9.59 6.13 0.20
C PRO A 81 -10.72 6.79 -0.60
N PHE A 82 -11.40 6.06 -1.49
CA PHE A 82 -12.49 6.59 -2.32
C PHE A 82 -13.82 6.82 -1.57
N ILE A 83 -13.85 6.61 -0.25
CA ILE A 83 -14.92 7.12 0.61
C ILE A 83 -14.74 8.62 0.88
N LEU A 84 -13.51 9.11 0.89
CA LEU A 84 -13.21 10.51 1.11
C LEU A 84 -13.47 11.35 -0.15
N ASP A 85 -14.00 12.56 0.03
CA ASP A 85 -14.19 13.49 -1.08
C ASP A 85 -12.92 14.23 -1.46
N ASP A 86 -11.98 14.42 -0.53
CA ASP A 86 -10.71 15.12 -0.75
C ASP A 86 -9.60 14.24 -1.35
N ILE A 87 -9.82 12.92 -1.47
CA ILE A 87 -8.86 11.98 -2.06
C ILE A 87 -8.42 12.39 -3.47
N TYR A 88 -9.33 12.93 -4.28
CA TYR A 88 -9.04 13.32 -5.66
C TYR A 88 -8.03 14.48 -5.71
N GLU A 89 -8.17 15.47 -4.83
CA GLU A 89 -7.24 16.58 -4.70
C GLU A 89 -5.90 16.13 -4.11
N MET A 90 -5.92 15.19 -3.15
CA MET A 90 -4.72 14.57 -2.61
C MET A 90 -3.90 13.85 -3.69
N LEU A 91 -4.57 13.03 -4.51
CA LEU A 91 -3.93 12.29 -5.60
C LEU A 91 -3.41 13.22 -6.70
N ALA A 92 -4.17 14.24 -7.10
CA ALA A 92 -3.71 15.23 -8.07
C ALA A 92 -2.47 15.98 -7.56
N TYR A 93 -2.46 16.37 -6.28
CA TYR A 93 -1.33 17.07 -5.68
C TYR A 93 -0.07 16.20 -5.63
N ALA A 94 -0.21 14.94 -5.19
CA ALA A 94 0.91 14.02 -5.06
C ALA A 94 1.46 13.59 -6.42
N ALA A 95 0.60 13.18 -7.36
CA ALA A 95 1.03 12.64 -8.65
C ALA A 95 1.67 13.69 -9.60
N THR A 96 1.47 14.99 -9.36
CA THR A 96 2.23 16.05 -10.06
C THR A 96 3.67 16.21 -9.55
N ARG A 97 4.02 15.60 -8.41
CA ARG A 97 5.32 15.81 -7.71
C ARG A 97 6.13 14.53 -7.56
N ILE A 98 5.47 13.41 -7.29
CA ILE A 98 6.10 12.14 -6.95
C ILE A 98 5.22 10.98 -7.44
N LYS A 99 5.84 9.86 -7.78
CA LYS A 99 5.12 8.66 -8.18
C LYS A 99 4.19 8.23 -7.06
N THR A 100 2.91 8.08 -7.40
CA THR A 100 1.81 7.99 -6.46
C THR A 100 1.00 6.72 -6.75
N THR A 101 0.86 5.86 -5.75
CA THR A 101 0.01 4.67 -5.82
C THR A 101 -1.14 4.81 -4.83
N VAL A 102 -2.38 4.61 -5.28
CA VAL A 102 -3.55 4.52 -4.40
C VAL A 102 -4.00 3.07 -4.27
N LEU A 103 -4.11 2.59 -3.03
CA LEU A 103 -4.62 1.26 -2.72
C LEU A 103 -6.14 1.32 -2.49
N THR A 104 -6.87 0.41 -3.13
CA THR A 104 -8.34 0.37 -3.06
C THR A 104 -8.88 -1.05 -3.16
N ASN A 105 -10.09 -1.28 -2.64
CA ASN A 105 -10.87 -2.47 -2.96
C ASN A 105 -11.63 -2.37 -4.31
N ALA A 106 -11.57 -1.22 -4.99
CA ALA A 106 -12.18 -0.91 -6.28
C ALA A 106 -13.73 -0.98 -6.36
N MET A 107 -14.44 -1.43 -5.32
CA MET A 107 -15.90 -1.64 -5.35
C MET A 107 -16.72 -0.32 -5.44
N LEU A 108 -16.07 0.81 -5.17
CA LEU A 108 -16.66 2.14 -5.21
C LEU A 108 -16.37 2.89 -6.53
N LEU A 109 -15.47 2.38 -7.38
CA LEU A 109 -14.99 3.06 -8.58
C LEU A 109 -15.97 2.90 -9.76
N ARG A 110 -17.12 3.56 -9.64
CA ARG A 110 -18.20 3.59 -10.63
C ARG A 110 -18.94 4.93 -10.60
N GLY A 111 -19.56 5.31 -11.71
CA GLY A 111 -20.24 6.59 -11.89
C GLY A 111 -19.35 7.77 -11.49
N ALA A 112 -19.91 8.71 -10.72
CA ALA A 112 -19.22 9.94 -10.32
C ALA A 112 -17.85 9.74 -9.64
N ARG A 113 -17.62 8.63 -8.93
CA ARG A 113 -16.30 8.35 -8.32
C ARG A 113 -15.24 7.99 -9.37
N LEU A 114 -15.62 7.17 -10.34
CA LEU A 114 -14.73 6.82 -11.45
C LEU A 114 -14.47 8.06 -12.33
N GLU A 115 -15.51 8.82 -12.65
CA GLU A 115 -15.39 10.07 -13.43
C GLU A 115 -14.43 11.06 -12.78
N ARG A 116 -14.54 11.27 -11.46
CA ARG A 116 -13.60 12.15 -10.73
C ARG A 116 -12.17 11.61 -10.75
N LEU A 117 -11.97 10.30 -10.66
CA LEU A 117 -10.63 9.69 -10.75
C LEU A 117 -10.05 9.86 -12.17
N VAL A 118 -10.87 9.71 -13.22
CA VAL A 118 -10.49 9.99 -14.61
C VAL A 118 -10.06 11.44 -14.77
N SER A 119 -10.84 12.40 -14.26
CA SER A 119 -10.46 13.83 -14.29
C SER A 119 -9.13 14.10 -13.60
N VAL A 120 -8.83 13.42 -12.49
CA VAL A 120 -7.51 13.54 -11.84
C VAL A 120 -6.41 13.01 -12.75
N ALA A 121 -6.61 11.83 -13.34
CA ALA A 121 -5.62 11.19 -14.21
C ALA A 121 -5.28 12.04 -15.46
N GLU A 122 -6.24 12.82 -15.97
CA GLU A 122 -6.02 13.75 -17.08
C GLU A 122 -5.12 14.95 -16.70
N THR A 123 -4.99 15.26 -15.41
CA THR A 123 -4.22 16.42 -14.91
C THR A 123 -2.79 16.10 -14.49
N VAL A 124 -2.40 14.83 -14.52
CA VAL A 124 -1.11 14.35 -14.00
C VAL A 124 -0.37 13.48 -15.03
N PRO A 125 0.96 13.31 -14.93
CA PRO A 125 1.69 12.37 -15.78
C PRO A 125 1.10 10.96 -15.64
N LYS A 126 0.81 10.32 -16.77
CA LYS A 126 0.09 9.03 -16.82
C LYS A 126 0.83 7.93 -16.04
N GLU A 127 2.14 7.98 -16.03
CA GLU A 127 3.03 7.07 -15.32
C GLU A 127 3.10 7.30 -13.80
N ASN A 128 2.66 8.47 -13.32
CA ASN A 128 2.77 8.85 -11.92
C ASN A 128 1.58 8.41 -11.08
N LEU A 129 0.40 8.17 -11.65
CA LEU A 129 -0.78 7.74 -10.89
C LEU A 129 -1.09 6.26 -11.16
N ILE A 130 -0.88 5.43 -10.15
CA ILE A 130 -1.10 4.00 -10.22
C ILE A 130 -2.22 3.59 -9.26
N VAL A 131 -3.13 2.74 -9.73
CA VAL A 131 -4.19 2.16 -8.90
C VAL A 131 -3.81 0.73 -8.56
N GLN A 132 -3.61 0.45 -7.27
CA GLN A 132 -3.34 -0.90 -6.76
C GLN A 132 -4.61 -1.48 -6.14
N VAL A 133 -5.19 -2.48 -6.80
CA VAL A 133 -6.42 -3.13 -6.37
C VAL A 133 -6.11 -4.33 -5.49
N SER A 134 -6.78 -4.38 -4.35
CA SER A 134 -6.75 -5.49 -3.43
C SER A 134 -7.52 -6.71 -3.96
N LEU A 135 -6.84 -7.80 -4.34
CA LEU A 135 -7.48 -9.02 -4.86
C LEU A 135 -6.83 -10.28 -4.26
N ASP A 136 -7.52 -10.97 -3.34
CA ASP A 136 -6.91 -12.11 -2.63
C ASP A 136 -7.15 -13.48 -3.30
N GLY A 137 -7.70 -13.54 -4.52
CA GLY A 137 -7.99 -14.83 -5.15
C GLY A 137 -8.55 -14.71 -6.56
N GLY A 138 -8.26 -15.71 -7.39
CA GLY A 138 -8.81 -15.83 -8.75
C GLY A 138 -10.26 -16.32 -8.80
N ARG A 139 -10.82 -16.69 -7.64
CA ARG A 139 -12.20 -17.17 -7.48
C ARG A 139 -12.88 -16.48 -6.29
N PRO A 140 -14.22 -16.40 -6.28
CA PRO A 140 -14.97 -15.84 -5.17
C PRO A 140 -14.64 -16.48 -3.82
N GLU A 141 -14.50 -17.81 -3.76
CA GLU A 141 -14.31 -18.52 -2.49
C GLU A 141 -12.97 -18.16 -1.82
N ASP A 142 -11.94 -17.89 -2.62
CA ASP A 142 -10.61 -17.54 -2.14
C ASP A 142 -10.57 -16.09 -1.63
N HIS A 143 -11.18 -15.15 -2.38
CA HIS A 143 -11.17 -13.72 -2.05
C HIS A 143 -12.18 -13.35 -0.96
N ASP A 144 -13.40 -13.85 -1.06
CA ASP A 144 -14.50 -13.49 -0.17
C ASP A 144 -14.29 -14.02 1.26
N ALA A 145 -13.48 -15.08 1.43
CA ALA A 145 -13.25 -15.74 2.71
C ALA A 145 -12.85 -14.77 3.84
N TYR A 146 -12.01 -13.79 3.53
CA TYR A 146 -11.56 -12.78 4.50
C TYR A 146 -12.18 -11.40 4.28
N ARG A 147 -12.71 -11.10 3.08
CA ARG A 147 -13.19 -9.76 2.70
C ARG A 147 -14.72 -9.60 2.76
N GLY A 148 -15.44 -10.71 2.78
CA GLY A 148 -16.91 -10.76 2.80
C GLY A 148 -17.49 -11.28 1.49
N LYS A 149 -18.69 -11.88 1.59
CA LYS A 149 -19.38 -12.47 0.44
C LYS A 149 -19.74 -11.43 -0.63
N GLY A 150 -19.50 -11.79 -1.90
CA GLY A 150 -19.78 -10.96 -3.07
C GLY A 150 -18.80 -9.81 -3.28
N THR A 151 -17.63 -9.84 -2.62
CA THR A 151 -16.62 -8.78 -2.76
C THR A 151 -15.73 -9.02 -3.97
N TRP A 152 -15.47 -10.27 -4.33
CA TRP A 152 -14.72 -10.64 -5.52
C TRP A 152 -15.37 -10.08 -6.79
N GLU A 153 -16.66 -10.31 -6.99
CA GLU A 153 -17.39 -9.87 -8.19
C GLU A 153 -17.32 -8.35 -8.37
N LYS A 154 -17.59 -7.60 -7.31
CA LYS A 154 -17.53 -6.14 -7.30
C LYS A 154 -16.11 -5.60 -7.49
N THR A 155 -15.10 -6.29 -6.95
CA THR A 155 -13.69 -5.94 -7.14
C THR A 155 -13.29 -6.13 -8.60
N VAL A 156 -13.66 -7.27 -9.20
CA VAL A 156 -13.36 -7.57 -10.62
C VAL A 156 -14.08 -6.61 -11.56
N GLU A 157 -15.33 -6.24 -11.27
CA GLU A 157 -16.04 -5.18 -12.00
C GLU A 157 -15.31 -3.83 -11.92
N GLY A 158 -14.83 -3.45 -10.74
CA GLY A 158 -14.02 -2.25 -10.54
C GLY A 158 -12.70 -2.28 -11.32
N ILE A 159 -12.02 -3.42 -11.36
CA ILE A 159 -10.80 -3.62 -12.16
C ILE A 159 -11.09 -3.40 -13.65
N ARG A 160 -12.15 -4.01 -14.18
CA ARG A 160 -12.54 -3.84 -15.59
C ARG A 160 -12.88 -2.38 -15.91
N SER A 161 -13.64 -1.72 -15.03
CA SER A 161 -14.00 -0.31 -15.18
C SER A 161 -12.76 0.59 -15.23
N LEU A 162 -11.75 0.33 -14.40
CA LEU A 162 -10.46 1.03 -14.45
C LEU A 162 -9.71 0.79 -15.77
N GLN A 163 -9.65 -0.47 -16.23
CA GLN A 163 -8.95 -0.83 -17.46
C GLN A 163 -9.63 -0.23 -18.71
N GLU A 164 -10.97 -0.16 -18.73
CA GLU A 164 -11.76 0.48 -19.80
C GLU A 164 -11.44 1.98 -19.92
N GLN A 165 -11.10 2.65 -18.82
CA GLN A 165 -10.64 4.05 -18.79
C GLN A 165 -9.13 4.19 -19.03
N GLY A 166 -8.42 3.09 -19.31
CA GLY A 166 -6.99 3.10 -19.65
C GLY A 166 -6.04 3.23 -18.45
N PHE A 167 -6.50 3.00 -17.21
CA PHE A 167 -5.63 2.94 -16.04
C PHE A 167 -4.76 1.67 -16.06
N ARG A 168 -3.49 1.83 -15.64
CA ARG A 168 -2.65 0.70 -15.29
C ARG A 168 -3.04 0.20 -13.90
N VAL A 169 -3.57 -1.00 -13.83
CA VAL A 169 -3.98 -1.64 -12.58
C VAL A 169 -2.86 -2.57 -12.08
N ARG A 170 -2.41 -2.34 -10.84
CA ARG A 170 -1.61 -3.30 -10.07
C ARG A 170 -2.51 -4.10 -9.13
N LEU A 171 -2.10 -5.31 -8.78
CA LEU A 171 -2.78 -6.14 -7.80
C LEU A 171 -1.94 -6.27 -6.53
N GLY A 172 -2.61 -6.14 -5.38
CA GLY A 172 -2.05 -6.46 -4.07
C GLY A 172 -2.84 -7.61 -3.45
N THR A 173 -2.15 -8.68 -3.12
CA THR A 173 -2.74 -9.91 -2.58
C THR A 173 -2.16 -10.19 -1.21
N THR A 174 -3.04 -10.39 -0.23
CA THR A 174 -2.64 -11.01 1.04
C THR A 174 -2.75 -12.53 0.89
N GLU A 175 -1.64 -13.24 0.97
CA GLU A 175 -1.62 -14.70 1.04
C GLU A 175 -2.17 -15.16 2.39
N THR A 176 -3.22 -15.96 2.37
CA THR A 176 -3.95 -16.48 3.52
C THR A 176 -3.96 -18.00 3.49
N PRO A 177 -4.27 -18.68 4.62
CA PRO A 177 -4.48 -20.12 4.63
C PRO A 177 -5.48 -20.65 3.59
N VAL A 178 -6.46 -19.83 3.17
CA VAL A 178 -7.49 -20.23 2.21
C VAL A 178 -6.99 -20.17 0.76
N ASN A 179 -6.14 -19.20 0.43
CA ASN A 179 -5.70 -18.96 -0.95
C ASN A 179 -4.27 -19.46 -1.25
N SER A 180 -3.48 -19.85 -0.25
CA SER A 180 -2.05 -20.19 -0.41
C SER A 180 -1.82 -21.35 -1.40
N THR A 181 -2.67 -22.37 -1.38
CA THR A 181 -2.64 -23.50 -2.32
C THR A 181 -3.25 -23.17 -3.70
N HIS A 182 -3.81 -21.95 -3.85
CA HIS A 182 -4.52 -21.47 -5.03
C HIS A 182 -3.87 -20.24 -5.67
N LEU A 183 -2.68 -19.82 -5.24
CA LEU A 183 -1.98 -18.67 -5.81
C LEU A 183 -1.73 -18.81 -7.32
N SER A 184 -1.47 -20.02 -7.81
CA SER A 184 -1.34 -20.28 -9.25
C SER A 184 -2.60 -19.91 -10.03
N LYS A 185 -3.79 -20.19 -9.47
CA LYS A 185 -5.08 -19.82 -10.09
C LYS A 185 -5.32 -18.33 -10.07
N LEU A 186 -4.89 -17.63 -9.02
CA LEU A 186 -4.89 -16.17 -9.01
C LEU A 186 -3.94 -15.62 -10.10
N CYS A 187 -2.77 -16.23 -10.28
CA CYS A 187 -1.85 -15.85 -11.34
C CYS A 187 -2.44 -16.04 -12.74
N GLU A 188 -3.06 -17.19 -13.00
CA GLU A 188 -3.81 -17.43 -14.24
C GLU A 188 -4.93 -16.39 -14.44
N PHE A 189 -5.67 -16.09 -13.39
CA PHE A 189 -6.78 -15.15 -13.45
C PHE A 189 -6.32 -13.72 -13.79
N HIS A 190 -5.33 -13.16 -13.09
CA HIS A 190 -4.92 -11.79 -13.39
C HIS A 190 -4.29 -11.66 -14.78
N ARG A 191 -3.57 -12.69 -15.26
CA ARG A 191 -3.08 -12.74 -16.65
C ARG A 191 -4.23 -12.75 -17.65
N SER A 192 -5.34 -13.46 -17.34
CA SER A 192 -6.54 -13.43 -18.18
C SER A 192 -7.22 -12.05 -18.24
N LEU A 193 -6.98 -11.18 -17.24
CA LEU A 193 -7.38 -9.77 -17.24
C LEU A 193 -6.38 -8.86 -17.96
N GLY A 194 -5.29 -9.41 -18.51
CA GLY A 194 -4.21 -8.63 -19.14
C GLY A 194 -3.30 -7.91 -18.15
N ILE A 195 -3.35 -8.25 -16.86
CA ILE A 195 -2.44 -7.70 -15.84
C ILE A 195 -1.19 -8.58 -15.78
N PRO A 196 0.01 -8.04 -16.08
CA PRO A 196 1.23 -8.82 -16.14
C PRO A 196 1.77 -9.15 -14.73
N ASP A 197 2.63 -10.16 -14.63
CA ASP A 197 3.18 -10.65 -13.36
C ASP A 197 3.91 -9.56 -12.57
N GLN A 198 4.62 -8.63 -13.24
CA GLN A 198 5.32 -7.53 -12.55
C GLN A 198 4.38 -6.52 -11.87
N ASP A 199 3.08 -6.56 -12.20
CA ASP A 199 2.06 -5.70 -11.61
C ASP A 199 1.28 -6.41 -10.48
N HIS A 200 1.66 -7.63 -10.09
CA HIS A 200 1.03 -8.40 -9.03
C HIS A 200 1.99 -8.64 -7.86
N PHE A 201 1.62 -8.14 -6.68
CA PHE A 201 2.39 -8.20 -5.45
C PHE A 201 1.67 -9.09 -4.44
N VAL A 202 2.34 -10.16 -4.00
CA VAL A 202 1.84 -11.06 -2.95
C VAL A 202 2.59 -10.79 -1.67
N ARG A 203 1.86 -10.53 -0.59
CA ARG A 203 2.41 -10.35 0.77
C ARG A 203 1.84 -11.42 1.71
N PRO A 204 2.59 -11.86 2.73
CA PRO A 204 2.06 -12.79 3.70
C PRO A 204 0.98 -12.12 4.55
N LEU A 205 0.05 -12.94 5.07
CA LEU A 205 -0.84 -12.53 6.15
C LEU A 205 -0.02 -12.13 7.38
N ALA A 206 -0.24 -10.91 7.87
CA ALA A 206 0.36 -10.42 9.10
C ALA A 206 -0.53 -10.75 10.30
N LYS A 207 0.07 -11.19 11.41
CA LYS A 207 -0.61 -11.33 12.71
C LYS A 207 -0.74 -9.98 13.41
N ARG A 208 -1.40 -9.05 12.75
CA ARG A 208 -1.63 -7.66 13.19
C ARG A 208 -3.09 -7.30 12.96
N GLY A 209 -3.53 -6.18 13.54
CA GLY A 209 -4.90 -5.71 13.31
C GLY A 209 -5.96 -6.62 13.90
N TYR A 210 -6.88 -7.07 13.04
CA TYR A 210 -7.90 -8.07 13.38
C TYR A 210 -7.43 -9.53 13.23
N SER A 211 -6.32 -9.78 12.52
CA SER A 211 -5.81 -11.14 12.36
C SER A 211 -5.23 -11.69 13.67
N ARG A 212 -5.48 -12.97 13.93
CA ARG A 212 -4.87 -13.74 15.04
C ARG A 212 -3.86 -14.79 14.56
N GLU A 213 -3.67 -14.87 13.25
CA GLU A 213 -2.80 -15.81 12.56
C GLU A 213 -1.93 -15.05 11.54
N GLY A 214 -0.94 -15.73 10.97
CA GLY A 214 0.02 -15.14 10.03
C GLY A 214 1.38 -14.86 10.67
N LEU A 215 2.21 -14.11 9.95
CA LEU A 215 3.58 -13.77 10.33
C LEU A 215 3.58 -12.73 11.46
N GLU A 216 4.36 -12.99 12.50
CA GLU A 216 4.68 -12.00 13.53
C GLU A 216 5.64 -10.97 12.94
N LEU A 217 5.24 -9.70 12.94
CA LEU A 217 5.98 -8.61 12.31
C LEU A 217 6.35 -7.57 13.35
N ASP A 218 7.58 -7.07 13.35
CA ASP A 218 8.03 -5.97 14.22
C ASP A 218 9.11 -5.14 13.51
N MET A 219 9.62 -4.10 14.19
CA MET A 219 10.69 -3.27 13.61
C MET A 219 11.99 -4.05 13.36
N GLY A 220 12.19 -5.16 14.07
CA GLY A 220 13.37 -6.02 13.96
C GLY A 220 13.35 -6.98 12.77
N ASN A 221 12.20 -7.15 12.10
CA ASN A 221 12.07 -8.03 10.94
C ASN A 221 11.48 -7.36 9.70
N LEU A 222 11.11 -6.08 9.76
CA LEU A 222 10.60 -5.30 8.65
C LEU A 222 11.61 -4.24 8.20
N VAL A 223 11.83 -4.14 6.89
CA VAL A 223 12.43 -2.95 6.30
C VAL A 223 11.51 -1.76 6.58
N PRO A 224 12.04 -0.58 6.98
CA PRO A 224 11.19 0.57 7.23
C PRO A 224 10.58 1.10 5.94
N GLU A 225 9.28 1.33 5.99
CA GLU A 225 8.52 2.06 4.98
C GLU A 225 7.69 3.11 5.71
N VAL A 226 8.17 4.36 5.69
CA VAL A 226 7.67 5.43 6.55
C VAL A 226 6.18 5.57 6.38
N THR A 227 5.44 5.35 7.46
CA THR A 227 3.98 5.32 7.43
C THR A 227 3.43 6.42 8.31
N VAL A 228 2.42 7.16 7.85
CA VAL A 228 1.84 8.27 8.59
C VAL A 228 0.33 8.14 8.71
N ASN A 229 -0.20 8.53 9.86
CA ASN A 229 -1.63 8.71 10.13
C ASN A 229 -1.81 9.92 11.10
N LEU A 230 -3.02 10.13 11.61
CA LEU A 230 -3.30 11.22 12.57
C LEU A 230 -2.56 11.12 13.92
N ASP A 231 -2.12 9.93 14.32
CA ASP A 231 -1.38 9.71 15.58
C ASP A 231 0.14 9.89 15.43
N GLY A 232 0.65 10.07 14.21
CA GLY A 232 2.06 10.33 13.94
C GLY A 232 2.67 9.44 12.86
N VAL A 233 3.92 9.04 13.07
CA VAL A 233 4.76 8.30 12.12
C VAL A 233 5.09 6.92 12.67
N PHE A 234 5.02 5.91 11.82
CA PHE A 234 5.19 4.49 12.09
C PHE A 234 6.22 3.89 11.15
N TRP A 235 6.78 2.77 11.58
CA TRP A 235 7.86 2.06 10.88
C TRP A 235 7.43 1.45 9.55
N HIS A 236 6.19 0.97 9.43
CA HIS A 236 5.76 0.18 8.28
C HIS A 236 4.22 0.17 8.11
N PRO A 237 3.65 0.08 6.89
CA PRO A 237 2.21 0.16 6.67
C PRO A 237 1.41 -1.04 7.20
N LEU A 238 2.08 -2.13 7.56
CA LEU A 238 1.44 -3.35 8.09
C LEU A 238 1.07 -3.25 9.58
N SER A 239 1.40 -2.15 10.25
CA SER A 239 0.96 -1.91 11.62
C SER A 239 1.02 -0.43 11.97
N THR A 240 -0.08 0.08 12.53
CA THR A 240 -0.11 1.38 13.21
C THR A 240 -0.32 1.21 14.73
N ASP A 241 0.11 0.07 15.27
CA ASP A 241 0.11 -0.18 16.72
C ASP A 241 1.33 0.52 17.38
N GLY A 242 1.26 0.74 18.70
CA GLY A 242 2.22 1.57 19.43
C GLY A 242 3.66 1.05 19.44
N ASP A 243 3.85 -0.26 19.29
CA ASP A 243 5.17 -0.89 19.18
C ASP A 243 5.88 -0.61 17.84
N MET A 244 5.14 -0.11 16.85
CA MET A 244 5.65 0.30 15.54
C MET A 244 5.72 1.82 15.39
N GLN A 245 5.40 2.59 16.44
CA GLN A 245 5.39 4.05 16.39
C GLN A 245 6.82 4.63 16.51
N VAL A 246 7.22 5.41 15.50
CA VAL A 246 8.51 6.12 15.45
C VAL A 246 8.40 7.51 16.06
N ASN A 247 7.29 8.21 15.80
CA ASN A 247 7.05 9.55 16.31
C ASN A 247 5.56 9.81 16.51
N ARG A 248 5.21 10.61 17.51
CA ARG A 248 3.82 11.04 17.76
C ARG A 248 3.42 12.29 16.98
N LYS A 249 4.41 13.00 16.43
CA LYS A 249 4.20 14.17 15.58
C LYS A 249 4.40 13.78 14.13
N LEU A 250 3.54 14.30 13.24
CA LEU A 250 3.68 14.12 11.79
C LEU A 250 4.88 14.90 11.24
N PHE A 251 5.15 16.08 11.84
CA PHE A 251 6.09 17.04 11.30
C PHE A 251 7.12 17.55 12.33
N PRO A 252 8.31 17.94 11.87
CA PRO A 252 8.83 17.71 10.51
C PRO A 252 9.12 16.21 10.29
N LEU A 253 8.81 15.70 9.11
CA LEU A 253 8.98 14.30 8.71
C LEU A 253 10.45 13.87 8.81
N ALA A 254 11.37 14.82 8.57
CA ALA A 254 12.81 14.63 8.70
C ALA A 254 13.23 14.06 10.07
N GLU A 255 12.60 14.50 11.18
CA GLU A 255 12.90 13.97 12.51
C GLU A 255 12.60 12.47 12.62
N SER A 256 11.53 12.02 11.97
CA SER A 256 11.15 10.60 11.97
C SER A 256 12.09 9.78 11.08
N VAL A 257 12.51 10.34 9.94
CA VAL A 257 13.52 9.71 9.06
C VAL A 257 14.85 9.52 9.80
N GLU A 258 15.32 10.54 10.54
CA GLU A 258 16.57 10.42 11.32
C GLU A 258 16.47 9.39 12.44
N LYS A 259 15.32 9.29 13.13
CA LYS A 259 15.08 8.23 14.11
C LYS A 259 15.15 6.83 13.50
N ILE A 260 14.56 6.65 12.32
CA ILE A 260 14.60 5.37 11.60
C ILE A 260 16.04 5.04 11.20
N ARG A 261 16.80 5.99 10.66
CA ARG A 261 18.22 5.81 10.33
C ARG A 261 19.05 5.42 11.54
N ALA A 262 18.86 6.09 12.68
CA ALA A 262 19.54 5.75 13.91
C ALA A 262 19.23 4.32 14.37
N GLN A 263 17.95 3.91 14.31
CA GLN A 263 17.53 2.55 14.66
C GLN A 263 18.14 1.50 13.74
N LEU A 264 18.13 1.73 12.42
CA LEU A 264 18.79 0.84 11.45
C LEU A 264 20.30 0.70 11.73
N GLY A 265 20.97 1.80 12.10
CA GLY A 265 22.38 1.78 12.50
C GLY A 265 22.65 0.94 13.75
N VAL A 266 21.74 0.91 14.72
CA VAL A 266 21.84 0.01 15.89
C VAL A 266 21.64 -1.45 15.49
N MET A 267 20.71 -1.72 14.58
CA MET A 267 20.40 -3.09 14.14
C MET A 267 21.55 -3.72 13.36
N SER A 268 22.24 -2.98 12.50
CA SER A 268 23.42 -3.49 11.78
C SER A 268 24.59 -3.78 12.71
N GLN A 269 24.80 -2.95 13.75
CA GLN A 269 25.86 -3.15 14.73
C GLN A 269 25.62 -4.33 15.66
N THR A 270 24.36 -4.64 15.97
CA THR A 270 23.98 -5.71 16.91
C THR A 270 23.75 -7.07 16.25
N GLY A 271 23.83 -7.15 14.92
CA GLY A 271 23.66 -8.40 14.17
C GLY A 271 22.23 -8.95 14.21
N GLN A 272 21.22 -8.09 14.39
CA GLN A 272 19.83 -8.51 14.25
C GLN A 272 19.51 -8.92 12.80
N ALA A 273 18.55 -9.84 12.66
CA ALA A 273 18.27 -10.65 11.47
C ALA A 273 18.04 -9.85 10.16
N SER A 274 18.12 -10.56 9.03
CA SER A 274 17.79 -10.04 7.70
C SER A 274 16.35 -9.50 7.67
N LEU A 275 16.19 -8.22 7.34
CA LEU A 275 14.89 -7.56 7.27
C LEU A 275 14.11 -8.01 6.03
N MET A 276 12.80 -8.16 6.18
CA MET A 276 11.88 -8.53 5.09
C MET A 276 11.31 -7.29 4.41
N THR A 277 11.08 -7.39 3.09
CA THR A 277 10.38 -6.38 2.27
C THR A 277 9.12 -7.01 1.68
N PHE A 278 8.02 -6.24 1.57
CA PHE A 278 6.73 -6.75 1.11
C PHE A 278 6.07 -5.89 0.00
N THR A 279 6.84 -5.01 -0.66
CA THR A 279 6.31 -3.94 -1.53
C THR A 279 7.14 -3.65 -2.77
#